data_AF-I1PSN2-F1
#
_entry.id   AF-I1PSN2-F1
#
_cell.length_a   1.000
_cell.length_b   1.000
_cell.length_c   1.000
_cell.angle_alpha   90.00
_cell.angle_beta   90.00
_cell.angle_gamma   90.00
#
_symmetry.space_group_name_H-M   'P 1'
#
loop_
_entity.id
_entity.type
_entity.pdbx_description
1 polymer ?
#
loop_
_entity_poly.entity_id
_entity_poly.type
_entity_poly.pdbx_seq_one_letter_code
_entity_poly.pdbx_strand_id
1 'polypeptide(L)'
;IHLICSCVARPVFEVDLKSVELAGVSFREELSLKHNINGGFIVERIADDSALEHLGVRRGDVIFFEDECGTTLPEIEDYLLSLGWRYLQGMKSMVLK
;
A
#
# COMPACT_ATOMS: atom_id res chain seq x y z
N ILE A 1 12.54 -25.33 14.76
CA ILE A 1 13.24 -24.65 13.64
C ILE A 1 13.21 -23.15 13.96
N HIS A 2 14.30 -22.62 14.52
CA HIS A 2 14.46 -21.18 14.75
C HIS A 2 15.08 -20.59 13.48
N LEU A 3 14.28 -19.90 12.67
CA LEU A 3 14.78 -19.06 11.59
C LEU A 3 14.89 -17.64 12.12
N ILE A 4 16.08 -17.26 12.60
CA ILE A 4 16.45 -15.85 12.72
C ILE A 4 16.96 -15.47 11.33
N CYS A 5 16.05 -15.12 10.42
CA CYS A 5 16.43 -14.54 9.15
C CYS A 5 16.67 -13.04 9.40
N SER A 6 17.91 -12.59 9.31
CA SER A 6 18.29 -11.17 9.35
C SER A 6 17.82 -10.39 8.11
N CYS A 7 17.00 -11.01 7.24
CA CYS A 7 16.41 -10.39 6.07
C CYS A 7 15.01 -9.93 6.42
N VAL A 8 14.88 -8.65 6.78
CA VAL A 8 13.57 -8.00 6.82
C VAL A 8 13.10 -7.91 5.38
N ALA A 9 12.07 -8.68 5.00
CA ALA A 9 11.40 -8.48 3.74
C ALA A 9 10.84 -7.06 3.76
N ARG A 10 11.24 -6.24 2.79
CA ARG A 10 10.67 -4.90 2.58
C ARG A 10 9.93 -4.96 1.26
N PRO A 11 8.59 -4.92 1.25
CA PRO A 11 7.84 -4.76 0.02
C PRO A 11 8.28 -3.42 -0.60
N VAL A 12 9.02 -3.48 -1.71
CA VAL A 12 9.36 -2.29 -2.48
C VAL A 12 8.30 -2.18 -3.55
N PHE A 13 7.38 -1.25 -3.36
CA PHE A 13 6.47 -0.84 -4.41
C PHE A 13 7.15 0.29 -5.16
N GLU A 14 7.15 0.23 -6.49
CA GLU A 14 7.77 1.23 -7.36
C GLU A 14 6.88 2.50 -7.43
N VAL A 15 6.48 2.98 -6.25
CA VAL A 15 5.52 4.07 -6.05
C VAL A 15 5.91 4.85 -4.79
N ASP A 16 5.82 6.17 -4.88
CA ASP A 16 5.96 7.05 -3.73
C ASP A 16 4.56 7.47 -3.25
N LEU A 17 4.30 7.27 -1.97
CA LEU A 17 3.02 7.56 -1.34
C LEU A 17 3.15 8.68 -0.30
N LYS A 18 2.15 9.55 -0.28
CA LYS A 18 1.98 10.57 0.75
C LYS A 18 0.64 10.39 1.45
N SER A 19 0.67 10.27 2.78
CA SER A 19 -0.58 10.22 3.55
C SER A 19 -1.42 11.49 3.33
N VAL A 20 -2.73 11.31 3.12
CA VAL A 20 -3.70 12.41 3.06
C VAL A 20 -3.68 13.23 4.34
N GLU A 21 -3.39 12.63 5.49
CA GLU A 21 -3.30 13.33 6.78
C GLU A 21 -2.16 14.37 6.79
N LEU A 22 -1.08 14.10 6.05
CA LEU A 22 0.08 14.99 5.89
C LEU A 22 -0.08 16.00 4.75
N ALA A 23 -1.21 15.99 4.04
CA ALA A 23 -1.48 16.99 3.03
C ALA A 23 -1.90 18.33 3.65
N GLY A 24 -1.72 19.42 2.90
CA GLY A 24 -2.10 20.76 3.35
C GLY A 24 -3.61 20.86 3.64
N VAL A 25 -3.98 21.69 4.61
CA VAL A 25 -5.36 21.82 5.10
C VAL A 25 -6.35 22.10 3.96
N SER A 26 -6.03 23.04 3.07
CA SER A 26 -6.87 23.40 1.93
C SER A 26 -7.11 22.22 0.97
N PHE A 27 -6.08 21.40 0.75
CA PHE A 27 -6.18 20.24 -0.13
C PHE A 27 -6.99 19.11 0.53
N ARG A 28 -6.85 18.93 1.85
CA ARG A 28 -7.66 17.98 2.62
C ARG A 28 -9.14 18.36 2.62
N GLU A 29 -9.45 19.65 2.78
CA GLU A 29 -10.82 20.16 2.68
C GLU A 29 -11.40 19.92 1.29
N GLU A 30 -10.63 20.16 0.24
CA GLU A 30 -11.05 19.87 -1.13
C GLU A 30 -11.34 18.38 -1.35
N LEU A 31 -10.44 17.50 -0.91
CA LEU A 31 -10.62 16.05 -0.98
C LEU A 31 -11.87 15.58 -0.23
N SER A 32 -12.10 16.12 0.96
CA SER A 32 -13.26 15.79 1.78
C SER A 32 -14.56 16.28 1.14
N LEU A 33 -14.62 17.56 0.73
CA LEU A 33 -15.85 18.18 0.25
C LEU A 33 -16.23 17.76 -1.18
N LYS A 34 -15.24 17.62 -2.07
CA LYS A 34 -15.50 17.31 -3.49
C LYS A 34 -15.47 15.81 -3.78
N HIS A 35 -14.65 15.06 -3.05
CA HIS A 35 -14.37 13.66 -3.36
C HIS A 35 -14.78 12.70 -2.24
N ASN A 36 -15.24 13.19 -1.09
CA ASN A 36 -15.56 12.40 0.10
C ASN A 36 -14.38 11.53 0.57
N ILE A 37 -13.15 12.03 0.38
CA ILE A 37 -11.90 11.37 0.75
C ILE A 37 -11.38 12.02 2.03
N ASN A 38 -11.37 11.26 3.12
CA ASN A 38 -10.90 11.72 4.43
C ASN A 38 -9.58 11.05 4.88
N GLY A 39 -9.10 10.05 4.14
CA GLY A 39 -7.91 9.28 4.49
C GLY A 39 -7.32 8.56 3.26
N GLY A 40 -6.29 7.76 3.49
CA GLY A 40 -5.56 7.05 2.45
C GLY A 40 -4.28 7.74 2.01
N PHE A 41 -3.80 7.37 0.83
CA PHE A 41 -2.47 7.69 0.33
C PHE A 41 -2.52 8.26 -1.08
N ILE A 42 -1.99 9.45 -1.24
CA ILE A 42 -1.86 10.12 -2.52
C ILE A 42 -0.61 9.57 -3.22
N VAL A 43 -0.76 9.16 -4.46
CA VAL A 43 0.36 8.74 -5.32
C VAL A 43 1.13 9.99 -5.77
N GLU A 44 2.33 10.20 -5.24
CA GLU A 44 3.19 11.31 -5.64
C GLU A 44 4.00 10.99 -6.89
N ARG A 45 4.51 9.76 -6.98
CA ARG A 45 5.23 9.24 -8.14
C ARG A 45 4.95 7.76 -8.32
N ILE A 46 5.05 7.31 -9.55
CA ILE A 46 4.96 5.92 -9.96
C ILE A 46 6.08 5.68 -10.97
N ALA A 47 6.75 4.54 -10.89
CA ALA A 47 7.75 4.19 -11.87
C ALA A 47 7.08 3.79 -13.19
N ASP A 48 7.73 4.17 -14.29
CA ASP A 48 7.37 3.75 -15.64
C ASP A 48 7.47 2.22 -15.77
N ASP A 49 6.55 1.61 -16.52
CA ASP A 49 6.43 0.16 -16.74
C ASP A 49 6.23 -0.66 -15.44
N SER A 50 5.82 -0.01 -14.34
CA SER A 50 5.50 -0.71 -13.10
C SER A 50 4.16 -1.43 -13.18
N ALA A 51 3.98 -2.45 -12.32
CA ALA A 51 2.72 -3.18 -12.23
C ALA A 51 1.52 -2.25 -11.93
N LEU A 52 1.73 -1.23 -11.09
CA LEU A 52 0.69 -0.25 -10.76
C LEU A 52 0.37 0.66 -11.96
N GLU A 53 1.36 1.03 -12.77
CA GLU A 53 1.13 1.84 -13.96
C GLU A 53 0.30 1.07 -14.99
N HIS A 54 0.61 -0.22 -15.19
CA HIS A 54 -0.15 -1.11 -16.07
C HIS A 54 -1.58 -1.37 -15.57
N LEU A 55 -1.81 -1.32 -14.25
CA LEU A 55 -3.15 -1.37 -13.65
C LEU A 55 -3.93 -0.05 -13.81
N GLY A 56 -3.30 0.99 -14.37
CA GLY A 56 -3.93 2.28 -14.61
C GLY A 56 -3.76 3.29 -13.49
N VAL A 57 -2.97 2.99 -12.46
CA VAL A 57 -2.67 3.96 -11.38
C VAL A 57 -1.83 5.11 -11.93
N ARG A 58 -2.16 6.33 -11.53
CA ARG A 58 -1.52 7.56 -11.97
C ARG A 58 -1.15 8.45 -10.77
N ARG A 59 -0.25 9.38 -11.02
CA ARG A 59 0.07 10.44 -10.07
C ARG A 59 -1.20 11.24 -9.75
N GLY A 60 -1.45 11.46 -8.45
CA GLY A 60 -2.62 12.17 -7.95
C GLY A 60 -3.78 11.25 -7.56
N ASP A 61 -3.73 9.97 -7.93
CA ASP A 61 -4.69 8.99 -7.44
C ASP A 61 -4.58 8.84 -5.92
N VAL A 62 -5.71 8.52 -5.29
CA VAL A 62 -5.77 8.22 -3.86
C VAL A 62 -6.06 6.75 -3.68
N ILE A 63 -5.13 6.06 -3.02
CA ILE A 63 -5.23 4.65 -2.67
C ILE A 63 -5.80 4.55 -1.25
N PHE A 64 -6.88 3.78 -1.12
CA PHE A 64 -7.45 3.38 0.16
C PHE A 64 -7.49 1.85 0.24
N PHE A 65 -7.32 1.34 1.45
CA PHE A 65 -7.47 -0.08 1.74
C PHE A 65 -8.81 -0.24 2.46
N GLU A 66 -9.75 -1.00 1.87
CA GLU A 66 -11.11 -1.16 2.40
C GLU A 66 -11.18 -1.99 3.69
N ASP A 67 -10.16 -2.82 3.94
CA ASP A 67 -10.06 -3.69 5.12
C ASP A 67 -9.25 -3.00 6.24
N GLU A 68 -9.14 -3.60 7.44
CA GLU A 68 -8.50 -3.08 8.68
C GLU A 68 -7.01 -2.66 8.57
N CYS A 69 -6.53 -2.42 7.36
CA CYS A 69 -5.28 -1.75 7.09
C CYS A 69 -5.36 -0.30 7.62
N GLY A 70 -4.50 0.01 8.59
CA GLY A 70 -4.49 1.31 9.25
C GLY A 70 -4.23 2.49 8.31
N THR A 71 -4.31 3.71 8.85
CA THR A 71 -4.21 4.95 8.05
C THR A 71 -2.78 5.46 7.91
N THR A 72 -1.80 4.75 8.48
CA THR A 72 -0.38 5.13 8.45
C THR A 72 0.45 4.24 7.53
N LEU A 73 1.56 4.77 7.00
CA LEU A 73 2.47 3.99 6.15
C LEU A 73 2.97 2.70 6.83
N PRO A 74 3.41 2.71 8.11
CA PRO A 74 3.85 1.49 8.77
C PRO A 74 2.77 0.41 8.87
N GLU A 75 1.52 0.79 9.16
CA GLU A 75 0.40 -0.17 9.23
C GLU A 75 0.13 -0.83 7.89
N ILE A 76 0.29 -0.10 6.78
CA ILE A 76 0.19 -0.65 5.43
C ILE A 76 1.34 -1.58 5.10
N GLU A 77 2.57 -1.19 5.43
CA GLU A 77 3.74 -2.05 5.21
C GLU A 77 3.57 -3.39 5.94
N ASP A 78 3.11 -3.35 7.19
CA ASP A 78 2.79 -4.54 7.98
C ASP A 78 1.62 -5.34 7.40
N TYR A 79 0.55 -4.67 6.94
CA TYR A 79 -0.57 -5.34 6.27
C TYR A 79 -0.12 -6.09 5.01
N LEU A 80 0.64 -5.43 4.13
CA LEU A 80 1.13 -6.00 2.88
C LEU A 80 2.12 -7.14 3.14
N LEU A 81 2.95 -7.03 4.17
CA LEU A 81 3.80 -8.12 4.65
C LEU A 81 2.99 -9.32 5.12
N SER A 82 1.95 -9.09 5.93
CA SER A 82 1.06 -10.14 6.41
C SER A 82 0.32 -10.84 5.26
N LEU A 83 -0.14 -10.08 4.26
CA LEU A 83 -0.83 -10.58 3.09
C LEU A 83 0.11 -11.44 2.23
N GLY A 84 1.33 -10.96 1.98
CA GLY A 84 2.36 -11.72 1.26
C GLY A 84 2.72 -13.01 1.98
N TRP A 85 2.84 -12.98 3.31
CA TRP A 85 3.08 -14.18 4.12
C TRP A 85 1.95 -15.20 4.01
N ARG A 86 0.69 -14.76 4.13
CA ARG A 86 -0.51 -15.62 3.97
C ARG A 86 -0.56 -16.26 2.58
N TYR A 87 -0.25 -15.48 1.53
CA TYR A 87 -0.18 -15.98 0.16
C TYR A 87 0.87 -17.09 0.02
N LEU A 88 2.09 -16.85 0.52
CA LEU A 88 3.18 -17.84 0.51
C LEU A 88 2.84 -19.10 1.32
N GLN A 89 2.13 -18.97 2.45
CA GLN A 89 1.64 -20.11 3.21
C GLN A 89 0.59 -20.92 2.43
N GLY A 90 -0.33 -20.24 1.73
CA GLY A 90 -1.28 -20.88 0.83
C GLY A 90 -0.61 -21.65 -0.31
N MET A 91 0.49 -21.11 -0.87
CA MET A 91 1.28 -21.80 -1.90
C MET A 91 1.92 -23.09 -1.37
N LYS A 92 2.36 -23.16 -0.11
CA LYS A 92 2.89 -24.41 0.48
C LYS A 92 1.86 -25.53 0.50
N SER A 93 0.56 -25.22 0.52
CA SER A 93 -0.52 -26.21 0.43
C SER A 93 -0.76 -26.72 -0.99
N MET A 94 -0.33 -26.01 -2.03
CA MET A 94 -0.53 -26.40 -3.44
C MET A 94 0.68 -27.14 -4.05
N VAL A 95 1.85 -27.09 -3.40
CA VAL A 95 3.08 -27.78 -3.85
C VAL A 95 3.17 -29.21 -3.30
N LEU A 96 2.23 -29.63 -2.45
CA LEU A 96 2.06 -31.02 -2.02
C LEU A 96 0.76 -31.59 -2.62
N LYS A 97 0.82 -31.98 -3.90
CA LYS A 97 -0.14 -32.92 -4.48
C LYS A 97 0.54 -33.75 -5.56
#